data_AF-A0A067NT65-F1
#
_entry.id   AF-A0A067NT65-F1
#
_cell.length_a   1.000
_cell.length_b   1.000
_cell.length_c   1.000
_cell.angle_alpha   90.00
_cell.angle_beta   90.00
_cell.angle_gamma   90.00
#
_symmetry.space_group_name_H-M   'P 1'
#
loop_
_entity.id
_entity.type
_entity.pdbx_description
1 polymer ?
#
loop_
_entity_poly.entity_id
_entity_poly.type
_entity_poly.pdbx_seq_one_letter_code
_entity_poly.pdbx_strand_id
1 'polypeptide(L)'
;MLKLQTVLNLALLVCGAAALSVSSNERMARMLPSDGQVTFNPKLNQQAFGTGCLVFADATLTLNGITRNLTRVSEQGNTAITYSVNEGWPPPGSTTNAIAYAKSGRTSGQTFTDEIKWLGRINQLYAQGRFNNLNWIVFQGVANKMHIASTAYFANVLLPLLRVGNVEACKTQFRNNKIPLIVAQAKYYVDNFQVLHSDLHPGNVLWDNQATSPTLIDWGTAKDTPSWTTAVATQVTNQVEFSHLTGSEAICVDLSEPAP
;
A
#
# COMPACT_ATOMS: atom_id res chain seq x y z
N MET A 1 35.13 61.96 -23.07
CA MET A 1 35.93 60.82 -23.54
C MET A 1 35.12 59.55 -23.34
N LEU A 2 34.80 58.87 -24.44
CA LEU A 2 34.12 57.57 -24.49
C LEU A 2 35.03 56.45 -23.94
N LYS A 3 34.45 55.47 -23.23
CA LYS A 3 34.64 54.00 -23.38
C LYS A 3 33.80 53.29 -22.29
N LEU A 4 32.73 52.54 -22.60
CA LEU A 4 32.57 51.26 -23.29
C LEU A 4 32.40 50.10 -22.28
N GLN A 5 31.13 49.66 -22.16
CA GLN A 5 30.61 48.31 -21.93
C GLN A 5 31.29 47.38 -20.90
N THR A 6 30.50 46.90 -19.94
CA THR A 6 30.18 45.46 -19.85
C THR A 6 28.81 45.26 -19.19
N VAL A 7 27.92 44.60 -19.91
CA VAL A 7 26.59 44.14 -19.51
C VAL A 7 26.77 42.79 -18.82
N LEU A 8 26.21 42.60 -17.62
CA LEU A 8 26.02 41.28 -17.04
C LEU A 8 24.54 41.05 -16.74
N ASN A 9 23.97 40.11 -17.48
CA ASN A 9 22.60 39.63 -17.41
C ASN A 9 22.32 38.97 -16.05
N LEU A 10 21.33 39.47 -15.31
CA LEU A 10 20.68 38.73 -14.25
C LEU A 10 19.27 38.36 -14.71
N ALA A 11 19.13 37.15 -15.25
CA ALA A 11 17.85 36.56 -15.62
C ALA A 11 17.11 36.13 -14.34
N LEU A 12 16.18 36.95 -13.88
CA LEU A 12 15.15 36.56 -12.92
C LEU A 12 14.11 35.70 -13.65
N LEU A 13 14.25 34.39 -13.54
CA LEU A 13 13.25 33.41 -13.94
C LEU A 13 12.14 33.38 -12.88
N VAL A 14 11.12 34.21 -13.04
CA VAL A 14 9.87 34.11 -12.29
C VAL A 14 9.04 33.00 -12.95
N CYS A 15 9.18 31.77 -12.48
CA CYS A 15 8.20 30.73 -12.78
C CYS A 15 6.99 30.92 -11.87
N GLY A 16 5.90 31.41 -12.47
CA GLY A 16 4.60 31.49 -11.84
C GLY A 16 4.14 30.12 -11.36
N ALA A 17 3.69 30.08 -10.11
CA ALA A 17 2.90 28.98 -9.59
C ALA A 17 1.58 28.92 -10.37
N ALA A 18 1.50 28.01 -11.34
CA ALA A 18 0.22 27.59 -11.90
C ALA A 18 -0.49 26.78 -10.81
N ALA A 19 -1.38 27.45 -10.09
CA ALA A 19 -2.42 26.78 -9.31
C ALA A 19 -3.32 26.03 -10.30
N LEU A 20 -3.10 24.73 -10.45
CA LEU A 20 -4.08 23.84 -11.06
C LEU A 20 -5.25 23.72 -10.08
N SER A 21 -6.28 24.53 -10.35
CA SER A 21 -7.61 24.35 -9.81
C SER A 21 -8.12 22.98 -10.25
N VAL A 22 -8.03 21.98 -9.37
CA VAL A 22 -8.77 20.73 -9.54
C VAL A 22 -10.22 21.06 -9.24
N SER A 23 -11.05 21.04 -10.28
CA SER A 23 -12.48 21.29 -10.18
C SER A 23 -13.11 20.32 -9.18
N SER A 24 -13.65 20.87 -8.11
CA SER A 24 -14.54 20.19 -7.19
C SER A 24 -15.85 19.85 -7.91
N ASN A 25 -15.90 18.74 -8.62
CA ASN A 25 -17.13 18.06 -9.02
C ASN A 25 -16.79 16.75 -9.72
N GLU A 26 -16.74 15.65 -8.96
CA GLU A 26 -17.11 14.30 -9.42
C GLU A 26 -17.10 13.32 -8.22
N ARG A 27 -18.04 13.52 -7.29
CA ARG A 27 -18.48 12.43 -6.39
C ARG A 27 -19.49 11.57 -7.15
N MET A 28 -19.04 10.85 -8.18
CA MET A 28 -19.78 9.70 -8.68
C MET A 28 -19.10 8.45 -8.12
N ALA A 29 -19.78 7.80 -7.17
CA ALA A 29 -19.47 6.42 -6.83
C ALA A 29 -19.60 5.61 -8.13
N ARG A 30 -18.46 5.23 -8.74
CA ARG A 30 -18.44 4.42 -9.96
C ARG A 30 -18.91 3.02 -9.57
N MET A 31 -20.14 2.71 -9.97
CA MET A 31 -20.83 1.46 -9.68
C MET A 31 -20.08 0.31 -10.38
N LEU A 32 -19.59 -0.66 -9.61
CA LEU A 32 -18.98 -1.88 -10.16
C LEU A 32 -20.08 -2.74 -10.83
N PRO A 33 -19.75 -3.44 -11.93
CA PRO A 33 -20.70 -4.36 -12.57
C PRO A 33 -21.08 -5.50 -11.61
N SER A 34 -22.37 -5.89 -11.65
CA SER A 34 -22.96 -6.97 -10.86
C SER A 34 -22.42 -8.36 -11.24
N ASP A 35 -22.47 -9.30 -10.28
CA ASP A 35 -21.91 -10.67 -10.20
C ASP A 35 -22.16 -11.66 -11.38
N GLY A 36 -22.57 -11.22 -12.57
CA GLY A 36 -23.22 -12.06 -13.58
C GLY A 36 -22.41 -12.49 -14.81
N GLN A 37 -21.13 -12.16 -14.98
CA GLN A 37 -20.40 -12.51 -16.22
C GLN A 37 -19.00 -13.08 -15.97
N VAL A 38 -18.92 -14.40 -15.80
CA VAL A 38 -17.66 -15.16 -15.88
C VAL A 38 -17.88 -16.43 -16.71
N THR A 39 -17.21 -16.53 -17.85
CA THR A 39 -17.11 -17.75 -18.67
C THR A 39 -15.82 -18.49 -18.34
N PHE A 40 -15.92 -19.82 -18.20
CA PHE A 40 -14.84 -20.72 -17.79
C PHE A 40 -13.92 -21.13 -18.95
N ASN A 41 -12.61 -21.21 -18.69
CA ASN A 41 -11.67 -21.99 -19.50
C ASN A 41 -10.65 -22.70 -18.57
N PRO A 42 -10.72 -24.04 -18.38
CA PRO A 42 -9.90 -24.73 -17.40
C PRO A 42 -8.57 -25.20 -18.00
N LYS A 43 -7.47 -24.54 -17.62
CA LYS A 43 -6.17 -25.19 -17.46
C LYS A 43 -5.49 -24.61 -16.21
N LEU A 44 -5.63 -25.28 -15.07
CA LEU A 44 -4.89 -24.94 -13.85
C LEU A 44 -4.47 -26.20 -13.10
N ASN A 45 -3.17 -26.32 -12.83
CA ASN A 45 -2.61 -27.28 -11.89
C ASN A 45 -2.96 -26.80 -10.46
N GLN A 46 -4.08 -27.26 -9.93
CA GLN A 46 -4.43 -27.08 -8.52
C GLN A 46 -3.55 -28.01 -7.68
N GLN A 47 -2.75 -27.46 -6.77
CA GLN A 47 -2.08 -28.26 -5.73
C GLN A 47 -2.68 -27.88 -4.39
N ALA A 48 -3.48 -28.79 -3.83
CA ALA A 48 -3.85 -28.74 -2.43
C ALA A 48 -2.62 -29.15 -1.61
N PHE A 49 -1.88 -28.17 -1.07
CA PHE A 49 -0.96 -28.46 0.03
C PHE A 49 -1.80 -28.61 1.31
N GLY A 50 -1.48 -29.62 2.12
CA GLY A 50 -2.32 -30.18 3.19
C GLY A 50 -3.08 -29.20 4.10
N THR A 51 -4.15 -29.74 4.71
CA THR A 51 -5.09 -29.11 5.66
C THR A 51 -5.86 -27.89 5.15
N GLY A 52 -6.39 -27.96 3.92
CA GLY A 52 -7.51 -27.10 3.52
C GLY A 52 -7.14 -25.70 3.02
N CYS A 53 -5.86 -25.43 2.73
CA CYS A 53 -5.43 -24.22 2.05
C CYS A 53 -5.29 -24.48 0.54
N LEU A 54 -6.14 -23.85 -0.28
CA LEU A 54 -5.98 -23.88 -1.73
C LEU A 54 -4.89 -22.88 -2.13
N VAL A 55 -3.76 -23.38 -2.65
CA VAL A 55 -2.66 -22.56 -3.15
C VAL A 55 -2.57 -22.74 -4.67
N PHE A 56 -2.48 -21.64 -5.41
CA PHE A 56 -2.30 -21.66 -6.86
C PHE A 56 -0.87 -21.23 -7.20
N ALA A 57 -0.01 -22.17 -7.59
CA ALA A 57 1.40 -21.89 -7.85
C ALA A 57 1.63 -21.07 -9.14
N ASP A 58 0.71 -21.13 -10.11
CA ASP A 58 0.72 -20.34 -11.34
C ASP A 58 -0.73 -20.12 -11.80
N ALA A 59 -1.43 -19.24 -11.09
CA ALA A 59 -2.88 -19.07 -11.26
C ALA A 59 -3.21 -18.23 -12.49
N THR A 60 -4.25 -18.59 -13.23
CA THR A 60 -4.99 -17.64 -14.05
C THR A 60 -6.20 -17.17 -13.26
N LEU A 61 -6.45 -15.86 -13.23
CA LEU A 61 -7.66 -15.28 -12.65
C LEU A 61 -8.52 -14.74 -13.78
N THR A 62 -9.76 -15.21 -13.85
CA THR A 62 -10.77 -14.65 -14.75
C THR A 62 -11.88 -14.00 -13.92
N LEU A 63 -11.99 -12.67 -14.01
CA LEU A 63 -13.07 -11.89 -13.40
C LEU A 63 -13.58 -10.87 -14.42
N ASN A 64 -14.90 -10.71 -14.51
CA ASN A 64 -15.55 -9.74 -15.40
C ASN A 64 -15.06 -9.83 -16.87
N GLY A 65 -14.88 -11.06 -17.37
CA GLY A 65 -14.39 -11.33 -18.72
C GLY A 65 -12.90 -11.05 -18.98
N ILE A 66 -12.14 -10.63 -17.97
CA ILE A 66 -10.70 -10.37 -18.06
C ILE A 66 -9.93 -11.53 -17.45
N THR A 67 -9.04 -12.15 -18.23
CA THR A 67 -8.12 -13.19 -17.75
C THR A 67 -6.71 -12.65 -17.60
N ARG A 68 -6.07 -12.92 -16.46
CA ARG A 68 -4.67 -12.56 -16.18
C ARG A 68 -3.93 -13.71 -15.51
N ASN A 69 -2.63 -13.82 -15.80
CA ASN A 69 -1.74 -14.68 -15.03
C ASN A 69 -1.42 -14.01 -13.69
N LEU A 70 -1.25 -14.83 -12.66
CA LEU A 70 -0.96 -14.41 -11.30
C LEU A 70 0.36 -15.03 -10.84
N THR A 71 1.17 -14.22 -10.17
CA THR A 71 2.36 -14.70 -9.46
C THR A 71 2.18 -14.48 -7.98
N ARG A 72 2.22 -15.56 -7.19
CA ARG A 72 2.03 -15.53 -5.74
C ARG A 72 3.10 -14.66 -5.08
N VAL A 73 2.67 -13.81 -4.14
CA VAL A 73 3.59 -13.06 -3.28
C VAL A 73 4.01 -13.98 -2.12
N SER A 74 5.32 -14.15 -1.91
CA SER A 74 5.90 -15.18 -1.04
C SER A 74 5.62 -15.01 0.46
N GLU A 75 5.21 -13.82 0.89
CA GLU A 75 4.99 -13.49 2.29
C GLU A 75 3.68 -12.73 2.44
N GLN A 76 2.61 -13.35 2.95
CA GLN A 76 1.44 -12.64 3.49
C GLN A 76 0.73 -13.47 4.57
N GLY A 77 0.11 -12.74 5.51
CA GLY A 77 -0.45 -13.24 6.77
C GLY A 77 -1.45 -14.39 6.68
N ASN A 78 -1.93 -14.83 7.84
CA ASN A 78 -2.63 -16.11 7.99
C ASN A 78 -4.04 -16.19 7.37
N THR A 79 -4.59 -15.08 6.89
CA THR A 79 -6.00 -14.98 6.51
C THR A 79 -6.22 -15.03 5.01
N ALA A 80 -5.30 -14.56 4.17
CA ALA A 80 -5.52 -14.50 2.73
C ALA A 80 -4.27 -14.96 1.96
N ILE A 81 -4.43 -15.09 0.64
CA ILE A 81 -3.31 -15.26 -0.29
C ILE A 81 -3.36 -14.11 -1.27
N THR A 82 -2.23 -13.42 -1.44
CA THR A 82 -2.11 -12.32 -2.39
C THR A 82 -1.16 -12.67 -3.51
N TYR A 83 -1.50 -12.17 -4.68
CA TYR A 83 -0.84 -12.42 -5.94
C TYR A 83 -0.62 -11.10 -6.66
N SER A 84 0.55 -10.94 -7.26
CA SER A 84 0.75 -9.93 -8.30
C SER A 84 -0.04 -10.34 -9.55
N VAL A 85 -0.70 -9.36 -10.18
CA VAL A 85 -1.40 -9.57 -11.45
C VAL A 85 -0.45 -9.22 -12.57
N ASN A 86 -0.05 -10.23 -13.36
CA ASN A 86 0.82 -10.02 -14.50
C ASN A 86 0.11 -9.13 -15.51
N GLU A 87 0.83 -8.14 -16.07
CA GLU A 87 0.29 -7.12 -16.98
C GLU A 87 -0.72 -6.14 -16.36
N GLY A 88 -1.00 -6.27 -15.05
CA GLY A 88 -1.93 -5.41 -14.34
C GLY A 88 -3.41 -5.66 -14.65
N TRP A 89 -4.25 -4.75 -14.17
CA TRP A 89 -5.71 -4.81 -14.31
C TRP A 89 -6.27 -3.42 -14.63
N PRO A 90 -7.27 -3.29 -15.51
CA PRO A 90 -7.85 -1.98 -15.83
C PRO A 90 -8.71 -1.48 -14.66
N PRO A 91 -8.48 -0.26 -14.16
CA PRO A 91 -9.38 0.37 -13.20
C PRO A 91 -10.81 0.54 -13.75
N PRO A 92 -11.84 0.70 -12.90
CA PRO A 92 -13.21 0.86 -13.35
C PRO A 92 -13.39 2.10 -14.26
N GLY A 93 -13.83 1.85 -15.49
CA GLY A 93 -13.99 2.89 -16.52
C GLY A 93 -12.72 3.24 -17.28
N SER A 94 -11.64 2.46 -17.13
CA SER A 94 -10.42 2.57 -17.92
C SER A 94 -10.26 1.36 -18.85
N THR A 95 -9.65 1.56 -20.01
CA THR A 95 -9.19 0.49 -20.89
C THR A 95 -7.70 0.21 -20.73
N THR A 96 -6.99 1.04 -19.97
CA THR A 96 -5.54 0.91 -19.73
C THR A 96 -5.31 0.15 -18.44
N ASN A 97 -4.49 -0.89 -18.50
CA ASN A 97 -4.10 -1.65 -17.32
C ASN A 97 -3.25 -0.79 -16.38
N ALA A 98 -3.52 -0.89 -15.08
CA ALA A 98 -2.69 -0.37 -14.01
C ALA A 98 -2.09 -1.52 -13.20
N ILE A 99 -1.00 -1.25 -12.48
CA ILE A 99 -0.41 -2.23 -11.57
C ILE A 99 -1.48 -2.65 -10.56
N ALA A 100 -1.60 -3.97 -10.37
CA ALA A 100 -2.67 -4.56 -9.58
C ALA A 100 -2.18 -5.77 -8.78
N TYR A 101 -2.80 -5.96 -7.62
CA TYR A 101 -2.73 -7.21 -6.86
C TYR A 101 -4.11 -7.86 -6.84
N ALA A 102 -4.11 -9.18 -6.73
CA ALA A 102 -5.31 -9.98 -6.48
C ALA A 102 -5.17 -10.64 -5.11
N LYS A 103 -6.24 -10.67 -4.32
CA LYS A 103 -6.28 -11.36 -3.03
C LYS A 103 -7.45 -12.34 -3.02
N SER A 104 -7.19 -13.55 -2.53
CA SER A 104 -8.18 -14.63 -2.35
C SER A 104 -8.23 -15.08 -0.90
N GLY A 105 -9.40 -15.56 -0.48
CA GLY A 105 -9.51 -16.27 0.80
C GLY A 105 -8.67 -17.55 0.78
N ARG A 106 -8.24 -18.03 1.95
CA ARG A 106 -7.58 -19.36 2.06
C ARG A 106 -8.59 -20.52 1.98
N THR A 107 -9.83 -20.26 2.37
CA THR A 107 -10.93 -21.22 2.41
C THR A 107 -12.16 -20.69 1.67
N SER A 108 -13.00 -21.61 1.20
CA SER A 108 -14.30 -21.27 0.60
C SER A 108 -15.17 -20.51 1.59
N GLY A 109 -15.88 -19.49 1.10
CA GLY A 109 -16.80 -18.68 1.91
C GLY A 109 -16.14 -17.52 2.66
N GLN A 110 -14.81 -17.46 2.78
CA GLN A 110 -14.15 -16.29 3.36
C GLN A 110 -14.40 -15.06 2.48
N THR A 111 -14.90 -13.98 3.08
CA THR A 111 -15.28 -12.75 2.37
C THR A 111 -14.28 -11.62 2.63
N PHE A 112 -14.29 -10.61 1.76
CA PHE A 112 -13.50 -9.39 1.88
C PHE A 112 -14.39 -8.16 2.04
N THR A 113 -15.60 -8.31 2.59
CA THR A 113 -16.64 -7.28 2.59
C THR A 113 -16.15 -5.93 3.11
N ASP A 114 -15.43 -5.93 4.24
CA ASP A 114 -14.87 -4.71 4.81
C ASP A 114 -13.77 -4.13 3.92
N GLU A 115 -12.81 -4.95 3.48
CA GLU A 115 -11.73 -4.48 2.61
C GLU A 115 -12.26 -3.92 1.28
N ILE A 116 -13.28 -4.55 0.68
CA ILE A 116 -14.01 -4.08 -0.51
C ILE A 116 -14.60 -2.69 -0.27
N LYS A 117 -15.30 -2.50 0.87
CA LYS A 117 -15.90 -1.20 1.22
C LYS A 117 -14.85 -0.11 1.25
N TRP A 118 -13.72 -0.36 1.91
CA TRP A 118 -12.68 0.65 2.09
C TRP A 118 -11.88 0.92 0.82
N LEU A 119 -11.45 -0.14 0.12
CA LEU A 119 -10.77 -0.02 -1.17
C LEU A 119 -11.64 0.70 -2.21
N GLY A 120 -12.94 0.43 -2.23
CA GLY A 120 -13.89 1.13 -3.10
C GLY A 120 -13.95 2.63 -2.78
N ARG A 121 -13.99 3.00 -1.49
CA ARG A 121 -14.06 4.39 -1.05
C ARG A 121 -12.81 5.20 -1.35
N ILE A 122 -11.64 4.58 -1.29
CA ILE A 122 -10.36 5.24 -1.61
C ILE A 122 -9.96 5.06 -3.08
N ASN A 123 -10.87 4.59 -3.93
CA ASN A 123 -10.67 4.37 -5.37
C ASN A 123 -9.52 3.40 -5.72
N GLN A 124 -9.26 2.42 -4.86
CA GLN A 124 -8.25 1.38 -5.07
C GLN A 124 -8.84 0.02 -5.46
N LEU A 125 -10.16 -0.17 -5.42
CA LEU A 125 -10.79 -1.41 -5.87
C LEU A 125 -10.95 -1.43 -7.40
N TYR A 126 -10.41 -2.45 -8.05
CA TYR A 126 -10.50 -2.61 -9.51
C TYR A 126 -11.53 -3.65 -9.94
N ALA A 127 -11.58 -4.79 -9.25
CA ALA A 127 -12.59 -5.82 -9.48
C ALA A 127 -12.85 -6.62 -8.21
N GLN A 128 -13.98 -7.30 -8.18
CA GLN A 128 -14.30 -8.30 -7.17
C GLN A 128 -15.15 -9.40 -7.82
N GLY A 129 -15.21 -10.57 -7.20
CA GLY A 129 -16.10 -11.62 -7.64
C GLY A 129 -15.70 -12.98 -7.11
N ARG A 130 -16.22 -14.03 -7.75
CA ARG A 130 -15.93 -15.42 -7.41
C ARG A 130 -15.20 -16.11 -8.54
N PHE A 131 -14.16 -16.86 -8.18
CA PHE A 131 -13.41 -17.70 -9.10
C PHE A 131 -12.91 -18.94 -8.35
N ASN A 132 -13.13 -20.13 -8.91
CA ASN A 132 -12.82 -21.42 -8.29
C ASN A 132 -13.33 -21.57 -6.84
N ASN A 133 -14.60 -21.22 -6.59
CA ASN A 133 -15.26 -21.28 -5.28
C ASN A 133 -14.65 -20.39 -4.18
N LEU A 134 -13.72 -19.49 -4.51
CA LEU A 134 -13.17 -18.50 -3.60
C LEU A 134 -13.71 -17.12 -3.96
N ASN A 135 -13.83 -16.25 -2.96
CA ASN A 135 -14.05 -14.83 -3.20
C ASN A 135 -12.69 -14.18 -3.50
N TRP A 136 -12.70 -13.25 -4.44
CA TRP A 136 -11.53 -12.54 -4.90
C TRP A 136 -11.79 -11.04 -4.94
N ILE A 137 -10.73 -10.29 -4.66
CA ILE A 137 -10.65 -8.86 -4.95
C ILE A 137 -9.41 -8.61 -5.80
N VAL A 138 -9.51 -7.67 -6.73
CA VAL A 138 -8.39 -7.10 -7.47
C VAL A 138 -8.36 -5.62 -7.14
N PHE A 139 -7.21 -5.13 -6.73
CA PHE A 139 -7.05 -3.77 -6.27
C PHE A 139 -5.74 -3.17 -6.77
N GLN A 140 -5.65 -1.86 -6.69
CA GLN A 140 -4.48 -1.09 -7.07
C GLN A 140 -3.25 -1.63 -6.37
N GLY A 141 -2.28 -2.03 -7.17
CA GLY A 141 -0.96 -2.39 -6.67
C GLY A 141 -0.07 -1.16 -6.55
N VAL A 142 1.02 -1.34 -5.80
CA VAL A 142 1.94 -0.26 -5.47
C VAL A 142 3.27 -0.52 -6.17
N ALA A 143 3.64 0.36 -7.10
CA ALA A 143 4.85 0.24 -7.88
C ALA A 143 6.07 0.72 -7.09
N ASN A 144 7.21 0.03 -7.22
CA ASN A 144 8.50 0.48 -6.70
C ASN A 144 8.48 0.79 -5.19
N LYS A 145 7.66 0.06 -4.43
CA LYS A 145 7.62 0.14 -2.98
C LYS A 145 8.07 -1.18 -2.35
N MET A 146 8.60 -1.10 -1.13
CA MET A 146 9.19 -2.21 -0.38
C MET A 146 9.02 -2.02 1.12
N HIS A 147 9.22 -3.08 1.90
CA HIS A 147 9.28 -2.96 3.35
C HIS A 147 10.45 -2.08 3.78
N ILE A 148 10.31 -1.41 4.92
CA ILE A 148 11.32 -0.48 5.44
C ILE A 148 12.71 -1.13 5.52
N ALA A 149 12.79 -2.41 5.92
CA ALA A 149 14.03 -3.16 6.04
C ALA A 149 14.81 -3.33 4.71
N SER A 150 14.11 -3.20 3.58
CA SER A 150 14.70 -3.29 2.24
C SER A 150 15.13 -1.92 1.66
N THR A 151 14.91 -0.83 2.39
CA THR A 151 15.20 0.53 1.90
C THR A 151 16.66 0.94 2.12
N ALA A 152 17.15 1.87 1.32
CA ALA A 152 18.44 2.53 1.52
C ALA A 152 18.50 3.29 2.85
N TYR A 153 17.37 3.85 3.32
CA TYR A 153 17.31 4.48 4.65
C TYR A 153 17.61 3.47 5.77
N PHE A 154 17.02 2.28 5.72
CA PHE A 154 17.32 1.24 6.70
C PHE A 154 18.79 0.83 6.63
N ALA A 155 19.30 0.52 5.44
CA ALA A 155 20.67 0.06 5.25
C ALA A 155 21.72 1.09 5.71
N ASN A 156 21.49 2.38 5.44
CA ASN A 156 22.50 3.43 5.66
C ASN A 156 22.31 4.19 6.98
N VAL A 157 21.11 4.19 7.58
CA VAL A 157 20.81 4.98 8.78
C VAL A 157 20.50 4.09 9.97
N LEU A 158 19.58 3.13 9.84
CA LEU A 158 19.12 2.33 10.99
C LEU A 158 20.07 1.16 11.28
N LEU A 159 20.42 0.38 10.26
CA LEU A 159 21.24 -0.83 10.41
C LEU A 159 22.60 -0.57 11.08
N PRO A 160 23.33 0.53 10.79
CA PRO A 160 24.57 0.83 11.52
C PRO A 160 24.37 1.01 13.03
N LEU A 161 23.24 1.59 13.46
CA LEU A 161 22.90 1.76 14.87
C LEU A 161 22.57 0.42 15.52
N LEU A 162 21.82 -0.43 14.82
CA LEU A 162 21.41 -1.74 15.32
C LEU A 162 22.60 -2.71 15.47
N ARG A 163 23.57 -2.66 14.55
CA ARG A 163 24.79 -3.50 14.60
C ARG A 163 25.71 -3.19 15.78
N VAL A 164 25.60 -2.01 16.37
CA VAL A 164 26.36 -1.62 17.58
C VAL A 164 25.50 -1.64 18.84
N GLY A 165 24.29 -2.22 18.77
CA GLY A 165 23.37 -2.35 19.90
C GLY A 165 22.69 -1.04 20.31
N ASN A 166 22.79 0.02 19.51
CA ASN A 166 22.23 1.33 19.84
C ASN A 166 20.75 1.43 19.44
N VAL A 167 19.92 0.63 20.08
CA VAL A 167 18.48 0.53 19.83
C VAL A 167 17.76 1.86 20.07
N GLU A 168 18.13 2.60 21.12
CA GLU A 168 17.48 3.87 21.46
C GLU A 168 17.78 4.98 20.44
N ALA A 169 18.98 5.02 19.87
CA ALA A 169 19.27 5.91 18.75
C ALA A 169 18.47 5.53 17.50
N CYS A 170 18.31 4.23 17.21
CA CYS A 170 17.46 3.78 16.10
C CYS A 170 16.01 4.24 16.31
N LYS A 171 15.44 4.03 17.51
CA LYS A 171 14.07 4.46 17.83
C LYS A 171 13.93 5.98 17.67
N THR A 172 14.91 6.75 18.14
CA THR A 172 14.93 8.21 18.00
C THR A 172 14.96 8.64 16.54
N GLN A 173 15.82 8.02 15.72
CA GLN A 173 15.88 8.29 14.27
C GLN A 173 14.56 7.96 13.58
N PHE A 174 13.96 6.81 13.88
CA PHE A 174 12.69 6.41 13.29
C PHE A 174 11.54 7.31 13.72
N ARG A 175 11.43 7.60 15.03
CA ARG A 175 10.43 8.50 15.59
C ARG A 175 10.46 9.87 14.93
N ASN A 176 11.64 10.46 14.78
CA ASN A 176 11.77 11.83 14.28
C ASN A 176 11.58 11.93 12.76
N ASN A 177 11.94 10.89 11.99
CA ASN A 177 12.01 11.00 10.53
C ASN A 177 10.96 10.20 9.76
N LYS A 178 10.36 9.15 10.37
CA LYS A 178 9.45 8.23 9.66
C LYS A 178 8.03 8.25 10.20
N ILE A 179 7.85 8.32 11.52
CA ILE A 179 6.52 8.41 12.12
C ILE A 179 5.72 9.62 11.58
N PRO A 180 6.28 10.83 11.45
CA PRO A 180 5.54 11.96 10.87
C PRO A 180 5.05 11.71 9.45
N LEU A 181 5.79 10.96 8.64
CA LEU A 181 5.40 10.61 7.28
C LEU A 181 4.22 9.63 7.26
N ILE A 182 4.23 8.63 8.15
CA ILE A 182 3.11 7.68 8.29
C ILE A 182 1.85 8.41 8.76
N VAL A 183 1.97 9.28 9.77
CA VAL A 183 0.86 10.07 10.30
C VAL A 183 0.30 11.02 9.23
N ALA A 184 1.16 11.69 8.46
CA ALA A 184 0.75 12.54 7.35
C ALA A 184 -0.01 11.76 6.28
N GLN A 185 0.44 10.54 5.96
CA GLN A 185 -0.25 9.67 5.02
C GLN A 185 -1.62 9.22 5.54
N ALA A 186 -1.73 8.84 6.82
CA ALA A 186 -3.01 8.52 7.43
C ALA A 186 -3.98 9.72 7.41
N LYS A 187 -3.47 10.93 7.71
CA LYS A 187 -4.23 12.17 7.61
C LYS A 187 -4.75 12.41 6.20
N TYR A 188 -3.93 12.22 5.18
CA TYR A 188 -4.34 12.35 3.78
C TYR A 188 -5.57 11.49 3.47
N TYR A 189 -5.62 10.25 3.95
CA TYR A 189 -6.77 9.38 3.70
C TYR A 189 -8.04 9.81 4.45
N VAL A 190 -7.90 10.31 5.67
CA VAL A 190 -9.02 10.86 6.42
C VAL A 190 -9.55 12.13 5.76
N ASP A 191 -8.68 13.05 5.35
CA ASP A 191 -9.10 14.33 4.75
C ASP A 191 -9.81 14.12 3.40
N ASN A 192 -9.30 13.23 2.56
CA ASN A 192 -9.78 13.08 1.18
C ASN A 192 -10.89 12.03 1.05
N PHE A 193 -10.87 11.00 1.89
CA PHE A 193 -11.77 9.86 1.76
C PHE A 193 -12.58 9.59 3.01
N GLN A 194 -12.31 10.26 4.14
CA GLN A 194 -12.96 10.01 5.43
C GLN A 194 -12.79 8.56 5.89
N VAL A 195 -11.64 7.97 5.57
CA VAL A 195 -11.24 6.60 5.94
C VAL A 195 -10.00 6.69 6.81
N LEU A 196 -10.04 6.01 7.96
CA LEU A 196 -8.88 5.85 8.84
C LEU A 196 -8.38 4.41 8.76
N HIS A 197 -7.09 4.26 8.41
CA HIS A 197 -6.38 2.99 8.51
C HIS A 197 -6.16 2.67 10.00
N SER A 198 -6.77 1.59 10.50
CA SER A 198 -6.76 1.28 11.93
C SER A 198 -5.73 0.22 12.34
N ASP A 199 -4.92 -0.26 11.39
CA ASP A 199 -3.88 -1.26 11.61
C ASP A 199 -2.52 -0.83 11.04
N LEU A 200 -1.99 0.27 11.58
CA LEU A 200 -0.72 0.85 11.14
C LEU A 200 0.45 0.17 11.87
N HIS A 201 1.08 -0.80 11.21
CA HIS A 201 2.29 -1.49 11.65
C HIS A 201 3.25 -1.69 10.46
N PRO A 202 4.52 -2.08 10.68
CA PRO A 202 5.54 -2.16 9.61
C PRO A 202 5.17 -3.06 8.42
N GLY A 203 4.35 -4.09 8.64
CA GLY A 203 3.83 -4.95 7.57
C GLY A 203 2.86 -4.24 6.62
N ASN A 204 2.12 -3.24 7.12
CA ASN A 204 1.09 -2.50 6.36
C ASN A 204 1.56 -1.14 5.82
N VAL A 205 2.86 -0.87 5.88
CA VAL A 205 3.47 0.35 5.35
C VAL A 205 4.61 0.01 4.39
N LEU A 206 4.42 0.28 3.11
CA LEU A 206 5.45 0.16 2.09
C LEU A 206 6.11 1.51 1.81
N TRP A 207 7.37 1.49 1.40
CA TRP A 207 8.21 2.67 1.23
C TRP A 207 8.88 2.67 -0.13
N ASP A 208 9.16 3.84 -0.69
CA ASP A 208 10.14 3.94 -1.77
C ASP A 208 11.55 3.60 -1.26
N ASN A 209 12.50 3.39 -2.17
CA ASN A 209 13.86 2.99 -1.80
C ASN A 209 14.53 3.96 -0.80
N GLN A 210 14.18 5.25 -0.81
CA GLN A 210 14.73 6.26 0.11
C GLN A 210 13.93 6.40 1.43
N ALA A 211 12.84 5.65 1.59
CA ALA A 211 11.88 5.79 2.70
C ALA A 211 11.37 7.22 2.90
N THR A 212 11.10 7.93 1.82
CA THR A 212 10.58 9.31 1.79
C THR A 212 9.07 9.37 1.55
N SER A 213 8.48 8.33 0.96
CA SER A 213 7.06 8.30 0.63
C SER A 213 6.43 6.97 1.06
N PRO A 214 5.72 6.93 2.21
CA PRO A 214 5.01 5.73 2.64
C PRO A 214 3.75 5.50 1.79
N THR A 215 3.34 4.25 1.68
CA THR A 215 2.06 3.83 1.11
C THR A 215 1.42 2.82 2.05
N LEU A 216 0.20 3.14 2.48
CA LEU A 216 -0.59 2.27 3.35
C LEU A 216 -1.27 1.18 2.52
N ILE A 217 -1.23 -0.05 3.01
CA ILE A 217 -1.83 -1.22 2.37
C ILE A 217 -2.62 -2.02 3.41
N ASP A 218 -3.42 -2.98 2.95
CA ASP A 218 -4.24 -3.87 3.77
C ASP A 218 -5.35 -3.14 4.56
N TRP A 219 -6.39 -2.74 3.83
CA TRP A 219 -7.48 -1.94 4.35
C TRP A 219 -8.55 -2.75 5.10
N GLY A 220 -8.31 -4.03 5.40
CA GLY A 220 -9.31 -4.95 5.94
C GLY A 220 -9.92 -4.53 7.28
N THR A 221 -9.20 -3.72 8.06
CA THR A 221 -9.63 -3.23 9.38
C THR A 221 -9.88 -1.72 9.41
N ALA A 222 -9.87 -1.04 8.26
CA ALA A 222 -10.09 0.40 8.23
C ALA A 222 -11.49 0.77 8.76
N LYS A 223 -11.67 2.04 9.10
CA LYS A 223 -12.93 2.54 9.68
C LYS A 223 -13.33 3.90 9.14
N ASP A 224 -14.62 4.19 9.29
CA ASP A 224 -15.21 5.49 9.02
C ASP A 224 -14.64 6.54 9.96
N THR A 225 -14.13 7.65 9.42
CA THR A 225 -13.63 8.77 10.22
C THR A 225 -13.91 10.08 9.47
N PRO A 226 -14.97 10.83 9.83
CA PRO A 226 -15.43 11.97 9.04
C PRO A 226 -14.44 13.13 8.91
N SER A 227 -13.52 13.28 9.86
CA SER A 227 -12.54 14.37 9.90
C SER A 227 -11.31 14.02 10.74
N TRP A 228 -10.20 14.69 10.46
CA TRP A 228 -8.96 14.58 11.24
C TRP A 228 -9.01 15.51 12.46
N THR A 229 -9.24 14.94 13.64
CA THR A 229 -9.24 15.68 14.92
C THR A 229 -7.94 15.47 15.68
N THR A 230 -7.68 16.28 16.71
CA THR A 230 -6.55 16.07 17.63
C THR A 230 -6.59 14.68 18.27
N ALA A 231 -7.77 14.19 18.65
CA ALA A 231 -7.91 12.85 19.23
C ALA A 231 -7.53 11.75 18.23
N VAL A 232 -7.93 11.89 16.96
CA VAL A 232 -7.53 10.97 15.88
C VAL A 232 -6.02 11.03 15.66
N ALA A 233 -5.43 12.24 15.62
CA ALA A 233 -3.99 12.40 15.47
C ALA A 233 -3.19 11.74 16.60
N THR A 234 -3.63 11.92 17.85
CA THR A 234 -3.04 11.26 19.02
C THR A 234 -3.19 9.74 18.94
N GLN A 235 -4.38 9.24 18.58
CA GLN A 235 -4.61 7.80 18.41
C GLN A 235 -3.66 7.19 17.39
N VAL A 236 -3.57 7.80 16.20
CA VAL A 236 -2.71 7.32 15.11
C VAL A 236 -1.25 7.39 15.49
N THR A 237 -0.80 8.49 16.10
CA THR A 237 0.59 8.66 16.53
C THR A 237 0.96 7.58 17.56
N ASN A 238 0.13 7.39 18.59
CA ASN A 238 0.36 6.37 19.62
C ASN A 238 0.39 4.96 19.03
N GLN A 239 -0.50 4.65 18.09
CA GLN A 239 -0.51 3.36 17.41
C GLN A 239 0.79 3.14 16.64
N VAL A 240 1.20 4.10 15.82
CA VAL A 240 2.40 4.00 14.98
C VAL A 240 3.65 3.91 15.86
N GLU A 241 3.75 4.72 16.92
CA GLU A 241 4.86 4.64 17.88
C GLU A 241 4.91 3.26 18.54
N PHE A 242 3.79 2.76 19.05
CA PHE A 242 3.74 1.44 19.66
C PHE A 242 4.18 0.36 18.68
N SER A 243 3.54 0.25 17.52
CA SER A 243 3.78 -0.85 16.58
C SER A 243 5.18 -0.83 15.97
N HIS A 244 5.75 0.34 15.70
CA HIS A 244 7.04 0.46 15.02
C HIS A 244 8.23 0.50 15.98
N LEU A 245 8.05 0.97 17.23
CA LEU A 245 9.17 1.17 18.17
C LEU A 245 9.22 0.12 19.29
N THR A 246 8.08 -0.44 19.71
CA THR A 246 8.01 -1.27 20.93
C THR A 246 7.18 -2.54 20.80
N GLY A 247 6.35 -2.67 19.77
CA GLY A 247 5.49 -3.82 19.54
C GLY A 247 6.24 -5.05 19.06
N SER A 248 5.51 -6.13 18.81
CA SER A 248 6.07 -7.41 18.33
C SER A 248 6.77 -7.31 16.97
N GLU A 249 6.42 -6.29 16.18
CA GLU A 249 7.01 -6.01 14.87
C GLU A 249 7.95 -4.80 14.90
N ALA A 250 8.47 -4.43 16.08
CA ALA A 250 9.34 -3.27 16.20
C ALA A 250 10.53 -3.32 15.21
N ILE A 251 10.81 -2.19 14.57
CA ILE A 251 11.86 -2.08 13.54
C ILE A 251 13.26 -2.09 14.17
N CYS A 252 13.37 -1.50 15.36
CA CYS A 252 14.64 -1.33 16.05
C CYS A 252 14.84 -2.44 17.08
N VAL A 253 15.53 -3.50 16.68
CA VAL A 253 15.94 -4.63 17.54
C VAL A 253 17.46 -4.70 17.61
N ASP A 254 17.99 -5.19 18.74
CA ASP A 254 19.44 -5.36 18.87
C ASP A 254 19.95 -6.45 17.92
N LEU A 255 20.96 -6.11 17.11
CA LEU A 255 21.62 -7.00 16.16
C LEU A 255 23.14 -7.11 16.44
N SER A 256 23.58 -6.73 17.64
CA SER A 256 25.00 -6.67 18.01
C SER A 256 25.62 -8.02 18.37
N GLU A 257 24.81 -9.06 18.60
CA GLU A 257 25.31 -10.42 18.82
C GLU A 257 25.40 -11.21 17.50
N PRO A 258 26.48 -11.96 17.25
CA PRO A 258 26.46 -13.02 16.26
C PRO A 258 25.54 -14.14 16.75
N ALA A 259 24.70 -14.68 15.87
CA ALA A 259 24.02 -15.94 16.13
C ALA A 259 25.06 -17.03 16.52
N PRO A 260 24.77 -17.89 17.50
CA PRO A 260 25.62 -19.05 17.80
C PRO A 260 25.77 -19.98 16.60
#